data_AF-A0A9D3ZTZ6-F1
#
_entry.id   AF-A0A9D3ZTZ6-F1
#
_cell.length_a   1.000
_cell.length_b   1.000
_cell.length_c   1.000
_cell.angle_alpha   90.00
_cell.angle_beta   90.00
_cell.angle_gamma   90.00
#
_symmetry.space_group_name_H-M   'P 1'
#
loop_
_entity.id
_entity.type
_entity.pdbx_description
1 polymer ?
#
loop_
_entity_poly.entity_id
_entity_poly.type
_entity_poly.pdbx_seq_one_letter_code
_entity_poly.pdbx_strand_id
1 'polypeptide(L)'
;MSYFHRRTLTRRKRNKIKGLIIENGDWCFNDEELKQHVVNFYRDLYIVNYSVSGVFSCYGNFPSLKFEEKRDLLLMVFDDEVRRAIFGGHGGKFTWAGVEKYVFDVKDSNFEDPDEIVNDD
;
A
#
# COMPACT_ATOMS: atom_id res chain seq x y z
N MET A 1 17.94 12.01 -10.43
CA MET A 1 17.15 11.13 -9.54
C MET A 1 16.99 11.63 -8.08
N SER A 2 17.45 12.84 -7.70
CA SER A 2 17.44 13.31 -6.29
C SER A 2 16.08 13.86 -5.80
N TYR A 3 15.32 14.53 -6.67
CA TYR A 3 14.06 15.21 -6.31
C TYR A 3 13.00 14.27 -5.70
N PHE A 4 12.74 13.13 -6.36
CA PHE A 4 11.75 12.16 -5.90
C PHE A 4 12.14 11.50 -4.58
N HIS A 5 13.44 11.27 -4.36
CA HIS A 5 13.96 10.71 -3.12
C HIS A 5 13.75 11.68 -1.96
N ARG A 6 14.14 12.95 -2.14
CA ARG A 6 13.94 14.00 -1.13
C ARG A 6 12.46 14.20 -0.81
N ARG A 7 11.60 14.28 -1.83
CA ARG A 7 10.15 14.43 -1.67
C ARG A 7 9.54 13.25 -0.91
N THR A 8 9.99 12.02 -1.17
CA THR A 8 9.55 10.81 -0.45
C THR A 8 9.97 10.85 1.02
N LEU A 9 11.21 11.24 1.31
CA LEU A 9 11.70 11.35 2.69
C LEU A 9 10.96 12.43 3.49
N THR A 10 10.72 13.60 2.90
CA THR A 10 9.94 14.68 3.53
C THR A 10 8.53 14.20 3.86
N ARG A 11 7.88 13.48 2.94
CA ARG A 11 6.54 12.94 3.16
C ARG A 11 6.52 11.87 4.25
N ARG A 12 7.48 10.95 4.26
CA ARG A 12 7.64 9.94 5.32
C ARG A 12 7.83 10.59 6.68
N LYS A 13 8.59 11.68 6.76
CA LYS A 13 8.82 12.44 7.99
C LYS A 13 7.54 13.11 8.49
N ARG A 14 6.72 13.67 7.59
CA ARG A 14 5.43 14.32 7.92
C ARG A 14 4.35 13.32 8.31
N ASN A 15 4.25 12.19 7.62
CA ASN A 15 3.21 11.18 7.85
C ASN A 15 3.58 10.18 8.97
N LYS A 16 4.72 10.37 9.65
CA LYS A 16 5.07 9.51 10.77
C LYS A 16 4.11 9.80 11.92
N ILE A 17 3.33 8.80 12.30
CA ILE A 17 2.50 8.82 13.50
C ILE A 17 3.45 8.85 14.70
N LYS A 18 3.38 9.94 15.48
CA LYS A 18 4.24 10.12 16.68
C LYS A 18 3.55 9.69 17.97
N GLY A 19 2.23 9.62 17.96
CA GLY A 19 1.43 9.21 19.10
C GLY A 19 -0.02 8.96 18.71
N LEU A 20 -0.70 8.16 19.52
CA LEU A 20 -2.08 7.74 19.31
C LEU A 20 -2.76 7.59 20.68
N ILE A 21 -4.03 7.96 20.77
CA ILE A 21 -4.82 7.77 21.99
C ILE A 21 -5.28 6.32 22.02
N ILE A 22 -4.91 5.60 23.07
CA ILE A 22 -5.26 4.18 23.26
C ILE A 22 -6.61 4.06 23.98
N GLU A 23 -7.16 2.85 24.02
CA GLU A 23 -8.51 2.57 24.55
C GLU A 23 -8.72 3.06 25.99
N ASN A 24 -7.66 3.14 26.78
CA ASN A 24 -7.68 3.63 28.15
C ASN A 24 -7.83 5.17 28.25
N GLY A 25 -7.82 5.88 27.12
CA GLY A 25 -7.83 7.35 27.06
C GLY A 25 -6.45 8.00 27.17
N ASP A 26 -5.41 7.20 27.41
CA ASP A 26 -4.03 7.67 27.53
C ASP A 26 -3.35 7.87 26.18
N TRP A 27 -2.35 8.75 26.14
CA TRP A 27 -1.50 8.92 24.96
C TRP A 27 -0.37 7.90 24.96
N CYS A 28 -0.27 7.11 23.89
CA CYS A 28 0.87 6.24 23.61
C CYS A 28 1.82 6.95 22.62
N PHE A 29 3.13 6.96 22.93
CA PHE A 29 4.19 7.51 22.07
C PHE A 29 5.28 6.49 21.72
N ASN A 30 5.19 5.27 22.26
CA ASN A 30 6.15 4.22 22.00
C ASN A 30 5.94 3.66 20.59
N ASP A 31 6.96 3.76 19.74
CA ASP A 31 6.90 3.37 18.32
C ASP A 31 6.45 1.90 18.14
N GLU A 32 6.81 1.00 19.05
CA GLU A 32 6.45 -0.42 18.95
C GLU A 32 5.01 -0.68 19.39
N GLU A 33 4.57 -0.04 20.48
CA GLU A 33 3.19 -0.11 20.94
C GLU A 33 2.23 0.52 19.92
N LEU A 34 2.62 1.65 19.31
CA LEU A 34 1.85 2.29 18.24
C LEU A 34 1.60 1.35 17.06
N LYS A 35 2.63 0.64 16.60
CA LYS A 35 2.47 -0.36 15.53
C LYS A 35 1.49 -1.44 15.97
N GLN A 36 1.64 -1.95 17.18
CA GLN A 36 0.80 -3.03 17.69
C GLN A 36 -0.68 -2.59 17.78
N HIS A 37 -0.95 -1.39 18.30
CA HIS A 37 -2.30 -0.83 18.38
C HIS A 37 -2.92 -0.64 16.99
N VAL A 38 -2.16 -0.09 16.04
CA VAL A 38 -2.64 0.09 14.65
C VAL A 38 -2.94 -1.25 13.98
N VAL A 39 -2.05 -2.23 14.13
CA VAL A 39 -2.25 -3.57 13.56
C VAL A 39 -3.47 -4.24 14.16
N ASN A 40 -3.62 -4.22 15.48
CA ASN A 40 -4.76 -4.82 16.17
C ASN A 40 -6.07 -4.15 15.76
N PHE A 41 -6.11 -2.82 15.71
CA PHE A 41 -7.30 -2.08 15.28
C PHE A 41 -7.78 -2.50 13.89
N TYR A 42 -6.88 -2.51 12.90
CA TYR A 42 -7.26 -2.92 11.55
C TYR A 42 -7.54 -4.41 11.42
N ARG A 43 -6.85 -5.23 12.21
CA ARG A 43 -7.15 -6.65 12.31
C ARG A 43 -8.59 -6.86 12.75
N ASP A 44 -9.02 -6.20 13.81
CA ASP A 44 -10.37 -6.36 14.34
C ASP A 44 -11.43 -5.73 13.41
N LEU A 45 -11.07 -4.65 12.70
CA LEU A 45 -11.95 -4.02 11.71
C LEU A 45 -12.25 -4.93 10.51
N TYR A 46 -11.26 -5.69 10.04
CA TYR A 46 -11.38 -6.50 8.82
C TYR A 46 -11.52 -7.99 9.05
N ILE A 47 -11.19 -8.49 10.24
CA ILE A 47 -11.42 -9.90 10.58
C ILE A 47 -12.86 -10.07 11.02
N VAL A 48 -13.58 -10.81 10.20
CA VAL A 48 -14.92 -11.27 10.50
C VAL A 48 -14.81 -12.46 11.47
N ASN A 49 -15.30 -12.31 12.70
CA ASN A 49 -15.25 -13.32 13.76
C ASN A 49 -16.25 -14.49 13.60
N TYR A 50 -16.94 -14.59 12.46
CA TYR A 50 -17.78 -15.74 12.14
C TYR A 50 -17.23 -16.49 10.93
N SER A 51 -17.30 -17.83 10.96
CA SER A 51 -17.06 -18.63 9.78
C SER A 51 -18.20 -18.37 8.79
N VAL A 52 -17.88 -17.80 7.63
CA VAL A 52 -18.81 -17.76 6.50
C VAL A 52 -18.90 -19.19 5.96
N SER A 53 -19.65 -20.06 6.64
CA SER A 53 -20.07 -21.34 6.10
C SER A 53 -21.33 -21.08 5.29
N GLY A 54 -21.12 -20.77 4.01
CA GLY A 54 -22.19 -20.61 3.04
C GLY A 54 -21.75 -21.26 1.74
N VAL A 55 -22.69 -21.92 1.05
CA VAL A 55 -22.49 -22.24 -0.36
C VAL A 55 -22.42 -20.91 -1.09
N PHE A 56 -21.22 -20.44 -1.40
CA PHE A 56 -21.05 -19.27 -2.24
C PHE A 56 -21.83 -19.52 -3.53
N SER A 57 -22.55 -18.53 -4.05
CA SER A 57 -23.32 -18.70 -5.29
C SER A 57 -22.44 -19.07 -6.50
N CYS A 58 -21.12 -18.87 -6.38
CA CYS A 58 -20.11 -19.29 -7.35
C CYS A 58 -19.46 -20.66 -7.06
N TYR A 59 -19.79 -21.31 -5.95
CA TYR A 59 -19.24 -22.60 -5.57
C TYR A 59 -19.64 -23.66 -6.61
N GLY A 60 -18.64 -24.21 -7.32
CA GLY A 60 -18.87 -25.15 -8.43
C GLY A 60 -19.11 -24.51 -9.80
N ASN A 61 -19.26 -23.19 -9.88
CA ASN A 61 -19.41 -22.44 -11.14
C ASN A 61 -18.08 -21.89 -11.67
N PHE A 62 -16.95 -22.35 -11.13
CA PHE A 62 -15.65 -21.98 -11.66
C PHE A 62 -15.37 -22.74 -12.96
N PRO A 63 -14.90 -22.06 -14.02
CA PRO A 63 -14.43 -22.77 -15.20
C PRO A 63 -13.33 -23.75 -14.80
N SER A 64 -13.48 -25.01 -15.22
CA SER A 64 -12.45 -26.01 -14.99
C SER A 64 -11.24 -25.68 -15.86
N LEU A 65 -10.08 -25.49 -15.22
CA LEU A 65 -8.82 -25.34 -15.93
C LEU A 65 -8.56 -26.59 -16.77
N LYS A 66 -8.19 -26.38 -18.03
CA LYS A 66 -7.77 -27.45 -18.94
C LYS A 66 -6.46 -28.06 -18.45
N PHE A 67 -6.15 -29.25 -18.94
CA PHE A 67 -4.94 -29.96 -18.55
C PHE A 67 -3.68 -29.15 -18.88
N GLU A 68 -3.68 -28.47 -20.02
CA GLU A 68 -2.59 -27.63 -20.50
C GLU A 68 -2.38 -26.43 -19.56
N GLU A 69 -3.45 -25.75 -19.16
CA GLU A 69 -3.38 -24.60 -18.24
C GLU A 69 -2.88 -25.02 -16.86
N LYS A 70 -3.32 -26.18 -16.36
CA LYS A 70 -2.83 -26.73 -15.09
C LYS A 70 -1.34 -27.07 -15.15
N ARG A 71 -0.87 -27.61 -16.28
CA ARG A 71 0.54 -27.90 -16.50
C ARG A 71 1.35 -26.60 -16.56
N ASP A 72 0.83 -25.57 -17.20
CA ASP A 72 1.50 -24.27 -17.32
C ASP A 72 1.66 -23.61 -15.94
N LEU A 73 0.68 -23.76 -15.03
CA LEU A 73 0.80 -23.34 -13.62
C LEU A 73 1.89 -24.07 -12.82
N LEU A 74 2.35 -25.24 -13.29
CA LEU A 74 3.41 -26.03 -12.67
C LEU A 74 4.78 -25.76 -13.31
N LEU A 75 4.84 -24.95 -14.37
CA LEU A 75 6.11 -24.57 -14.98
C LEU A 75 6.87 -23.60 -14.07
N MET A 76 8.19 -23.63 -14.18
CA MET A 76 9.04 -22.70 -13.46
C MET A 76 8.80 -21.29 -14.00
N VAL A 77 8.45 -20.37 -13.10
CA VAL A 77 8.25 -18.96 -13.46
C VAL A 77 9.59 -18.36 -13.85
N PHE A 78 9.67 -17.77 -15.05
CA PHE A 78 10.86 -17.10 -15.55
C PHE A 78 10.75 -15.58 -15.37
N ASP A 79 11.88 -14.89 -15.12
CA ASP A 79 11.90 -13.45 -14.93
C ASP A 79 11.30 -12.67 -16.11
N ASP A 80 11.48 -13.17 -17.34
CA ASP A 80 10.90 -12.58 -18.55
C ASP A 80 9.37 -12.76 -18.63
N GLU A 81 8.82 -13.81 -18.02
CA GLU A 81 7.38 -13.98 -17.86
C GLU A 81 6.81 -12.97 -16.87
N VAL A 82 7.46 -12.80 -15.71
CA VAL A 82 7.09 -11.79 -14.70
C VAL A 82 7.15 -10.40 -15.31
N ARG A 83 8.23 -10.09 -16.05
CA ARG A 83 8.40 -8.82 -16.74
C ARG A 83 7.29 -8.60 -17.77
N ARG A 84 6.98 -9.60 -18.61
CA ARG A 84 5.89 -9.48 -19.59
C ARG A 84 4.51 -9.38 -18.95
N ALA A 85 4.25 -10.06 -17.83
CA ALA A 85 2.98 -9.93 -17.12
C ALA A 85 2.80 -8.51 -16.55
N ILE A 86 3.85 -7.94 -15.97
CA ILE A 86 3.85 -6.59 -15.40
C ILE A 86 3.76 -5.51 -16.49
N PHE A 87 4.45 -5.71 -17.62
CA PHE A 87 4.63 -4.65 -18.63
C PHE A 87 3.94 -4.90 -19.97
N GLY A 88 3.33 -6.07 -20.19
CA GLY A 88 2.81 -6.50 -21.50
C GLY A 88 1.29 -6.58 -21.62
N GLY A 89 0.54 -6.52 -20.51
CA GLY A 89 -0.91 -6.67 -20.50
C GLY A 89 -1.69 -5.36 -20.44
N HIS A 90 -2.21 -4.91 -21.60
CA HIS A 90 -3.26 -3.89 -21.79
C HIS A 90 -2.91 -2.42 -21.49
N GLY A 91 -3.30 -1.55 -22.43
CA GLY A 91 -3.08 -0.09 -22.46
C GLY A 91 -3.82 0.73 -21.40
N GLY A 92 -3.91 0.23 -20.17
CA GLY A 92 -4.10 1.07 -19.00
C GLY A 92 -2.77 1.76 -18.72
N LYS A 93 -2.73 3.08 -18.82
CA LYS A 93 -1.58 3.90 -18.44
C LYS A 93 -1.34 3.80 -16.92
N PHE A 94 -0.86 2.67 -16.43
CA PHE A 94 -0.23 2.56 -15.13
C PHE A 94 1.16 3.19 -15.22
N THR A 95 1.16 4.51 -15.37
CA THR A 95 2.35 5.33 -15.18
C THR A 95 2.53 5.55 -13.68
N TRP A 96 3.77 5.55 -13.20
CA TRP A 96 4.08 5.97 -11.84
C TRP A 96 3.44 7.34 -11.49
N ALA A 97 3.30 8.23 -12.48
CA ALA A 97 2.60 9.51 -12.36
C ALA A 97 1.10 9.38 -11.99
N GLY A 98 0.44 8.29 -12.36
CA GLY A 98 -0.97 8.02 -12.01
C GLY A 98 -1.14 7.62 -10.54
N VAL A 99 -0.18 6.86 -9.99
CA VAL A 99 -0.11 6.54 -8.55
C VAL A 99 0.19 7.80 -7.75
N GLU A 100 1.04 8.68 -8.27
CA GLU A 100 1.34 9.98 -7.69
C GLU A 100 0.08 10.87 -7.59
N LYS A 101 -0.75 10.94 -8.63
CA LYS A 101 -1.92 11.85 -8.65
C LYS A 101 -2.94 11.58 -7.53
N TYR A 102 -3.27 10.31 -7.23
CA TYR A 102 -4.19 9.96 -6.14
C TYR A 102 -3.60 10.19 -4.74
N VAL A 103 -2.27 10.19 -4.66
CA VAL A 103 -1.52 10.33 -3.41
C VAL A 103 -1.20 11.80 -3.08
N PHE A 104 -1.28 12.70 -4.06
CA PHE A 104 -0.95 14.12 -3.96
C PHE A 104 -2.15 15.08 -3.96
N ASP A 105 -3.39 14.58 -4.01
CA ASP A 105 -4.59 15.43 -4.03
C ASP A 105 -4.95 16.00 -2.64
N VAL A 106 -4.21 15.63 -1.59
CA VAL A 106 -4.20 16.38 -0.32
C VAL A 106 -3.25 17.57 -0.49
N LYS A 107 -3.71 18.57 -1.26
CA LYS A 107 -3.12 19.91 -1.24
C LYS A 107 -3.49 20.57 0.09
N ASP A 108 -2.57 20.54 1.06
CA ASP A 108 -2.60 21.51 2.14
C ASP A 108 -2.14 22.86 1.56
N SER A 109 -3.03 23.85 1.59
CA SER A 109 -2.84 25.21 1.10
C SER A 109 -1.79 26.03 1.89
N ASN A 110 -1.15 25.43 2.90
CA ASN A 110 -0.15 26.09 3.76
C ASN A 110 1.27 25.60 3.44
N PHE A 111 1.66 25.66 2.16
CA PHE A 111 3.07 25.65 1.80
C PHE A 111 3.66 27.02 2.12
N GLU A 112 4.11 27.22 3.36
CA GLU A 112 5.23 28.13 3.59
C GLU A 112 6.49 27.38 3.19
N ASP A 113 7.19 27.93 2.20
CA ASP A 113 8.52 27.50 1.82
C ASP A 113 9.43 27.80 3.02
N PRO A 114 9.96 26.79 3.75
CA PRO A 114 10.82 27.07 4.88
C PRO A 114 12.17 27.50 4.32
N ASP A 115 12.32 28.82 4.25
CA ASP A 115 13.52 29.64 4.21
C ASP A 115 14.68 29.11 3.36
N GLU A 116 15.07 29.95 2.39
CA GLU A 116 16.43 29.98 1.87
C GLU A 116 17.41 29.71 3.02
N ILE A 117 18.12 28.58 2.95
CA ILE A 117 19.34 28.41 3.71
C ILE A 117 20.30 29.44 3.13
N VAL A 118 20.28 30.63 3.73
CA VAL A 118 21.39 31.59 3.68
C VAL A 118 22.60 30.81 4.16
N ASN A 119 23.50 30.52 3.22
CA ASN A 119 24.82 30.04 3.58
C ASN A 119 25.54 31.25 4.16
N ASP A 120 25.65 31.32 5.49
CA ASP A 120 26.66 32.15 6.14
C ASP A 120 28.00 31.41 6.00
N ASP A 121 28.88 32.05 5.20
CA ASP A 121 30.33 31.96 5.03
C ASP A 121 31.06 30.59 5.08
#